data_AF-A0A2V9T870-F1
#
_entry.id   AF-A0A2V9T870-F1
#
_cell.length_a   1.000
_cell.length_b   1.000
_cell.length_c   1.000
_cell.angle_alpha   90.00
_cell.angle_beta   90.00
_cell.angle_gamma   90.00
#
_symmetry.space_group_name_H-M   'P 1'
#
loop_
_entity.id
_entity.type
_entity.pdbx_description
1 polymer ?
#
loop_
_entity_poly.entity_id
_entity_poly.type
_entity_poly.pdbx_seq_one_letter_code
_entity_poly.pdbx_strand_id
1 'polypeptide(L)' 'MEQRQRLERPNESGVDRVCSFCGKRHDEVVKLFEGPKAVICNECVALCNEILKSEEKKGNTT' A
#
# COMPACT_ATOMS: atom_id res chain seq x y z
N MET A 1 3.91 17.70 -45.86
CA MET A 1 4.75 17.10 -44.81
C MET A 1 4.97 18.22 -43.84
N GLU A 2 4.28 18.24 -42.72
CA GLU A 2 4.89 18.31 -41.38
C GLU A 2 3.73 18.66 -40.43
N GLN A 3 3.47 18.06 -39.29
CA GLN A 3 3.99 16.88 -38.60
C GLN A 3 2.77 16.30 -37.88
N ARG A 4 2.38 15.10 -38.28
CA ARG A 4 1.48 14.26 -37.49
C ARG A 4 2.26 13.83 -36.26
N GLN A 5 1.87 14.29 -35.07
CA GLN A 5 2.06 13.54 -33.82
C GLN A 5 1.20 14.17 -32.71
N ARG A 6 -0.07 13.76 -32.68
CA ARG A 6 -0.81 13.62 -31.43
C ARG A 6 -0.18 12.42 -30.71
N LEU A 7 0.97 12.63 -30.08
CA LEU A 7 1.47 11.66 -29.10
C LEU A 7 0.66 11.89 -27.83
N GLU A 8 -0.09 10.88 -27.48
CA GLU A 8 -0.93 10.81 -26.30
C GLU A 8 -0.09 11.21 -25.09
N ARG A 9 -0.56 12.21 -24.32
CA ARG A 9 0.06 12.57 -23.03
C ARG A 9 0.17 11.27 -22.24
N PRO A 10 1.37 10.80 -21.86
CA PRO A 10 1.45 9.60 -21.06
C PRO A 10 0.84 10.01 -19.72
N ASN A 11 -0.40 9.56 -19.50
CA ASN A 11 -0.97 9.59 -18.18
C ASN A 11 -0.22 8.53 -17.37
N GLU A 12 1.03 8.83 -17.02
CA GLU A 12 1.77 8.07 -16.02
C GLU A 12 1.28 8.53 -14.66
N SER A 13 -0.01 8.32 -14.41
CA SER A 13 -0.55 8.14 -13.07
C SER A 13 -0.06 6.79 -12.50
N GLY A 14 1.21 6.45 -12.74
CA GLY A 14 1.97 5.46 -11.99
C GLY A 14 2.38 6.11 -10.68
N VAL A 15 1.39 6.55 -9.89
CA VAL A 15 1.62 6.71 -8.47
C VAL A 15 1.98 5.31 -8.03
N ASP A 16 3.27 5.05 -7.82
CA ASP A 16 3.74 3.78 -7.26
C ASP A 16 3.02 3.61 -5.94
N ARG A 17 2.01 2.75 -5.95
CA ARG A 17 1.16 2.53 -4.79
C ARG A 17 1.96 1.65 -3.87
N VAL A 18 2.66 2.29 -2.96
CA VAL A 18 3.56 1.65 -1.99
C VAL A 18 2.89 1.59 -0.63
N CYS A 19 3.08 0.47 0.05
CA CYS A 19 2.68 0.34 1.44
C CYS A 19 3.47 1.35 2.29
N SER A 20 2.76 2.20 3.03
CA SER A 20 3.38 3.22 3.90
C SER A 20 4.17 2.63 5.07
N PHE A 21 4.05 1.32 5.33
CA PHE A 21 4.69 0.64 6.46
C PHE A 21 5.93 -0.16 6.05
N CYS A 22 5.86 -0.92 4.95
CA CYS A 22 6.96 -1.78 4.49
C CYS A 22 7.61 -1.31 3.18
N GLY A 23 7.05 -0.31 2.50
CA GLY A 23 7.58 0.22 1.24
C GLY A 23 7.30 -0.64 0.00
N LYS A 24 6.76 -1.86 0.16
CA LYS A 24 6.43 -2.75 -0.97
C LYS A 24 5.40 -2.14 -1.90
N ARG A 25 5.60 -2.34 -3.20
CA ARG A 25 4.69 -1.92 -4.27
C ARG A 25 3.52 -2.90 -4.42
N HIS A 26 2.48 -2.46 -5.13
CA HIS A 26 1.26 -3.26 -5.37
C HIS A 26 1.52 -4.62 -6.05
N ASP A 27 2.61 -4.77 -6.80
CA ASP A 27 3.04 -5.97 -7.52
C ASP A 27 3.87 -6.92 -6.63
N GLU A 28 4.35 -6.43 -5.49
CA GLU A 28 5.10 -7.21 -4.50
C GLU A 28 4.20 -7.81 -3.41
N VAL A 29 2.91 -7.46 -3.40
CA VAL A 29 1.94 -7.87 -2.37
C VAL A 29 0.65 -8.41 -2.99
N VAL A 30 0.00 -9.33 -2.30
CA VAL A 30 -1.25 -9.95 -2.81
C VAL A 30 -2.41 -8.95 -2.78
N LYS A 31 -2.47 -8.11 -1.75
CA LYS A 31 -3.47 -7.04 -1.65
C LYS A 31 -2.83 -5.78 -1.08
N LEU A 32 -3.20 -4.65 -1.68
CA LEU A 32 -2.84 -3.32 -1.22
C LEU A 32 -4.14 -2.52 -1.04
N PHE A 33 -4.31 -1.94 0.15
CA PHE A 33 -5.48 -1.15 0.52
C PHE A 33 -5.11 0.33 0.52
N GLU A 34 -5.82 1.12 -0.26
CA GLU A 34 -5.57 2.56 -0.41
C GLU A 34 -6.66 3.37 0.28
N GLY A 35 -6.27 4.25 1.19
CA GLY A 35 -7.11 5.28 1.77
C GLY A 35 -6.63 6.68 1.38
N PRO A 36 -7.43 7.73 1.67
CA PRO A 36 -7.08 9.12 1.31
C PRO A 36 -5.76 9.63 1.90
N LYS A 37 -5.27 9.03 3.00
CA LYS A 37 -4.09 9.47 3.76
C LYS A 37 -3.04 8.37 4.00
N ALA A 38 -3.33 7.12 3.64
CA ALA A 38 -2.46 6.00 3.97
C ALA A 38 -2.71 4.83 3.02
N VAL A 39 -1.66 4.04 2.80
CA VAL A 39 -1.71 2.82 2.00
C VAL A 39 -1.10 1.69 2.81
N ILE A 40 -1.76 0.54 2.89
CA ILE A 40 -1.30 -0.60 3.70
C ILE A 40 -1.48 -1.92 2.94
N CYS A 41 -0.51 -2.82 3.01
CA CYS A 41 -0.61 -4.15 2.38
C CYS A 41 -1.17 -5.21 3.33
N ASN A 42 -1.59 -6.35 2.78
CA ASN A 42 -2.13 -7.47 3.55
C ASN A 42 -1.16 -8.04 4.61
N GLU A 43 0.15 -8.05 4.32
CA GLU A 43 1.15 -8.55 5.26
C GLU A 43 1.28 -7.65 6.48
N CYS A 44 1.30 -6.33 6.26
CA CYS A 44 1.33 -5.36 7.36
C CYS A 44 0.06 -5.43 8.21
N VAL A 45 -1.12 -5.59 7.58
CA VAL A 45 -2.38 -5.80 8.33
C VAL A 45 -2.31 -7.06 9.20
N ALA A 46 -1.78 -8.17 8.67
CA ALA A 46 -1.63 -9.40 9.43
C ALA A 46 -0.70 -9.22 10.63
N LEU A 47 0.47 -8.61 10.41
CA LEU A 47 1.44 -8.33 11.47
C LEU A 47 0.86 -7.40 12.55
N CYS A 48 0.17 -6.32 12.15
CA CYS A 48 -0.51 -5.44 13.10
C CYS A 48 -1.55 -6.20 13.93
N ASN A 49 -2.34 -7.09 13.31
CA ASN A 49 -3.31 -7.90 14.03
C ASN A 49 -2.65 -8.88 15.01
N GLU A 50 -1.47 -9.44 14.69
CA GLU A 50 -0.73 -10.31 15.61
C GLU A 50 -0.21 -9.54 16.83
N ILE A 51 0.34 -8.35 16.60
CA ILE A 51 0.80 -7.46 17.68
C ILE A 51 -0.38 -7.07 18.58
N LEU A 52 -1.50 -6.62 18.01
CA LEU A 52 -2.68 -6.23 18.77
C LEU A 52 -3.24 -7.39 19.61
N LYS A 53 -3.37 -8.59 19.02
CA LYS A 53 -3.81 -9.79 19.74
C LYS A 53 -2.85 -10.22 20.85
N SER A 54 -1.56 -9.96 20.69
CA SER A 54 -0.55 -10.23 21.72
C SER A 54 -0.71 -9.29 22.92
N GLU A 55 -1.00 -8.01 22.67
CA GLU A 55 -1.20 -7.01 23.73
C GLU A 55 -2.49 -7.26 24.51
N GLU A 56 -3.59 -7.67 23.87
CA GLU A 56 -4.85 -8.03 24.55
C GLU A 56 -4.66 -9.16 25.57
N LYS A 57 -3.70 -10.08 25.33
CA LYS A 57 -3.39 -11.16 26.27
C LYS A 57 -2.49 -10.72 27.42
N LYS A 58 -1.83 -9.57 27.32
CA LYS A 58 -0.92 -9.02 28.34
C LYS A 58 -1.56 -7.89 29.16
N GLY A 59 -2.69 -7.35 28.74
CA GLY A 59 -3.41 -6.24 29.41
C GLY A 59 -4.26 -6.60 30.63
N ASN A 60 -4.20 -7.83 31.15
CA ASN A 60 -4.97 -8.29 32.32
C ASN A 60 -4.10 -8.82 33.48
N THR A 61 -2.83 -8.41 33.57
CA THR A 61 -1.99 -8.73 34.74
C THR A 61 -1.42 -7.46 35.36
N THR A 62 -2.13 -7.04 36.41
CA THR A 62 -1.72 -6.20 37.56
C THR A 62 -1.59 -4.70 37.33
#